data_AF-A0A135TJC3-F1
#
_entry.id   AF-A0A135TJC3-F1
#
_cell.length_a   1.000
_cell.length_b   1.000
_cell.length_c   1.000
_cell.angle_alpha   90.00
_cell.angle_beta   90.00
_cell.angle_gamma   90.00
#
_symmetry.space_group_name_H-M   'P 1'
#
loop_
_entity.id
_entity.type
_entity.pdbx_description
1 polymer ?
#
loop_
_entity_poly.entity_id
_entity_poly.type
_entity_poly.pdbx_seq_one_letter_code
_entity_poly.pdbx_strand_id
1 'polypeptide(L)'
;MVLPQTMRSLVAPKHCSPAGWEVAEVPVPTNTDPTDIIIRVKAGAVMTGDCQRAKGSPIVTLRKESFPLKIGCEGSGIVEAVGTEVKALKVGDAVYGLCFTRPAFSIPDPGFCSEYAIGPERLFLPKPPHMSFEEAASLLGYTVTAYQTIRRGLVLAGEESLEGKTVFVPGALSGGGFSAIQVAKNVFGAKKIISTVSTPKMGLVEQYLPGMVDQLIDYTTTGVGSVVPKGSVDFMFNTQWNTMGPGIPLLNPETGILMSIASIPPTTLMKEVLGPTMVPFWVGWLLNLAQLWYSFLLRGTNIKHEFVSGNPEIREDLKRAVTIMSKDQSLLLPDDRTLSYTTFGISPQPNQPTIFHFHGLPGSHHEGHPVQEEAIKRNICVIAVTRPGYGGSTFQPHRTILSFPQDVLHLADHLIVHRFAVLGISGGAPYALACLHSIPAPRLAGAAIVSGMFPSELGLSGMMLMNRLLFNIAPWSPGLIELIADWEVGKLARDSEHPERLAQATADAFKSRPVEDQEALYADDGKILRLLEQSTREAFRESSRGFAWEAKLFGSPWGFELKDLVVQKGKLVIWHAGKDVNVPLQMAEEAATMIQGAELRVVREEAHISLISRRIEEVVDQLAEMFRT
;
A
#
# COMPACT_ATOMS: atom_id res chain seq x y z
N MET A 1 -31.83 2.01 -7.59
CA MET A 1 -32.13 0.70 -8.20
C MET A 1 -32.92 -0.11 -7.17
N VAL A 2 -33.86 -0.98 -7.55
CA VAL A 2 -34.60 -1.81 -6.58
C VAL A 2 -33.77 -3.07 -6.32
N LEU A 3 -33.44 -3.33 -5.04
CA LEU A 3 -32.72 -4.54 -4.64
C LEU A 3 -33.55 -5.80 -4.98
N PRO A 4 -32.92 -6.92 -5.38
CA PRO A 4 -33.65 -8.17 -5.60
C PRO A 4 -34.23 -8.70 -4.28
N GLN A 5 -35.24 -9.58 -4.36
CA GLN A 5 -35.83 -10.18 -3.15
C GLN A 5 -34.90 -11.20 -2.48
N THR A 6 -34.14 -11.94 -3.27
CA THR A 6 -33.20 -12.97 -2.82
C THR A 6 -31.81 -12.74 -3.42
N MET A 7 -30.81 -13.33 -2.78
CA MET A 7 -29.42 -13.36 -3.21
C MET A 7 -28.79 -14.73 -2.92
N ARG A 8 -27.70 -15.04 -3.61
CA ARG A 8 -26.84 -16.16 -3.25
C ARG A 8 -25.92 -15.79 -2.10
N SER A 9 -25.78 -16.72 -1.15
CA SER A 9 -24.91 -16.57 0.02
C SER A 9 -24.22 -17.89 0.32
N LEU A 10 -22.93 -17.83 0.66
CA LEU A 10 -22.22 -18.94 1.28
C LEU A 10 -22.66 -19.05 2.74
N VAL A 11 -23.21 -20.20 3.09
CA VAL A 11 -23.79 -20.44 4.41
C VAL A 11 -23.33 -21.76 5.01
N ALA A 12 -23.32 -21.83 6.34
CA ALA A 12 -23.31 -23.09 7.06
C ALA A 12 -24.77 -23.49 7.36
N PRO A 13 -25.29 -24.64 6.90
CA PRO A 13 -26.68 -25.05 7.13
C PRO A 13 -26.92 -25.56 8.57
N LYS A 14 -25.84 -25.89 9.28
CA LYS A 14 -25.79 -26.32 10.68
C LYS A 14 -24.37 -26.10 11.18
N HIS A 15 -24.12 -26.39 12.46
CA HIS A 15 -22.74 -26.42 12.95
C HIS A 15 -21.91 -27.47 12.19
N CYS A 16 -20.92 -27.00 11.42
CA CYS A 16 -20.09 -27.84 10.57
C CYS A 16 -18.76 -27.16 10.22
N SER A 17 -17.79 -27.96 9.77
CA SER A 17 -16.55 -27.46 9.16
C SER A 17 -16.80 -26.82 7.79
N PRO A 18 -15.86 -26.04 7.23
CA PRO A 18 -16.00 -25.42 5.91
C PRO A 18 -16.41 -26.36 4.77
N ALA A 19 -16.02 -27.64 4.84
CA ALA A 19 -16.43 -28.65 3.85
C ALA A 19 -17.94 -28.92 3.80
N GLY A 20 -18.70 -28.52 4.83
CA GLY A 20 -20.16 -28.63 4.89
C GLY A 20 -20.90 -27.33 4.57
N TRP A 21 -20.19 -26.28 4.16
CA TRP A 21 -20.82 -25.03 3.73
C TRP A 21 -21.37 -25.18 2.32
N GLU A 22 -22.46 -24.47 2.04
CA GLU A 22 -23.16 -24.52 0.76
C GLU A 22 -23.54 -23.11 0.30
N VAL A 23 -23.76 -22.96 -1.01
CA VAL A 23 -24.34 -21.74 -1.56
C VAL A 23 -25.86 -21.90 -1.54
N ALA A 24 -26.55 -21.05 -0.79
CA ALA A 24 -28.00 -21.05 -0.68
C ALA A 24 -28.60 -19.73 -1.19
N GLU A 25 -29.85 -19.77 -1.66
CA GLU A 25 -30.64 -18.56 -1.85
C GLU A 25 -31.20 -18.09 -0.50
N VAL A 26 -30.89 -16.85 -0.14
CA VAL A 26 -31.34 -16.20 1.09
C VAL A 26 -31.94 -14.83 0.76
N PRO A 27 -32.81 -14.26 1.63
CA PRO A 27 -33.30 -12.90 1.42
C PRO A 27 -32.16 -11.88 1.38
N VAL A 28 -32.26 -10.88 0.49
CA VAL A 28 -31.37 -9.71 0.53
C VAL A 28 -31.61 -8.96 1.84
N PRO A 29 -30.57 -8.51 2.55
CA PRO A 29 -30.76 -7.74 3.78
C PRO A 29 -31.56 -6.47 3.50
N THR A 30 -32.56 -6.22 4.33
CA THR A 30 -33.28 -4.94 4.35
C THR A 30 -32.58 -3.99 5.31
N ASN A 31 -32.52 -2.71 4.94
CA ASN A 31 -31.99 -1.70 5.84
C ASN A 31 -32.93 -1.51 7.04
N THR A 32 -32.51 -1.97 8.22
CA THR A 32 -33.31 -1.92 9.46
C THR A 32 -32.88 -0.82 10.42
N ASP A 33 -31.68 -0.26 10.27
CA ASP A 33 -31.12 0.79 11.10
C ASP A 33 -30.78 2.01 10.24
N PRO A 34 -31.19 3.24 10.61
CA PRO A 34 -30.97 4.42 9.76
C PRO A 34 -29.49 4.72 9.50
N THR A 35 -28.55 4.13 10.24
CA THR A 35 -27.10 4.28 10.05
C THR A 35 -26.47 3.16 9.19
N ASP A 36 -27.24 2.15 8.81
CA ASP A 36 -26.74 1.03 8.01
C ASP A 36 -26.61 1.39 6.52
N ILE A 37 -25.62 0.76 5.88
CA ILE A 37 -25.47 0.72 4.44
C ILE A 37 -25.60 -0.72 3.95
N ILE A 38 -26.07 -0.88 2.71
CA ILE A 38 -26.03 -2.15 1.98
C ILE A 38 -25.01 -1.99 0.87
N ILE A 39 -24.09 -2.94 0.77
CA ILE A 39 -23.11 -3.00 -0.31
C ILE A 39 -23.41 -4.17 -1.23
N ARG A 40 -23.21 -3.98 -2.53
CA ARG A 40 -23.02 -5.07 -3.48
C ARG A 40 -21.59 -5.55 -3.36
N VAL A 41 -21.42 -6.75 -2.82
CA VAL A 41 -20.11 -7.32 -2.53
C VAL A 41 -19.36 -7.60 -3.84
N LYS A 42 -18.07 -7.26 -3.85
CA LYS A 42 -17.13 -7.61 -4.91
C LYS A 42 -16.15 -8.69 -4.45
N ALA A 43 -15.74 -8.63 -3.18
CA ALA A 43 -14.95 -9.68 -2.54
C ALA A 43 -15.33 -9.81 -1.05
N GLY A 44 -15.38 -11.03 -0.55
CA GLY A 44 -15.53 -11.32 0.89
C GLY A 44 -14.38 -12.18 1.37
N ALA A 45 -13.98 -12.02 2.63
CA ALA A 45 -12.94 -12.87 3.23
C ALA A 45 -13.54 -13.88 4.21
N VAL A 46 -12.89 -15.04 4.27
CA VAL A 46 -13.16 -16.08 5.27
C VAL A 46 -12.05 -16.06 6.29
N MET A 47 -12.38 -15.74 7.54
CA MET A 47 -11.41 -15.72 8.63
C MET A 47 -11.52 -16.96 9.52
N THR A 48 -10.47 -17.17 10.34
CA THR A 48 -10.48 -18.22 11.37
C THR A 48 -11.69 -18.11 12.31
N GLY A 49 -12.12 -16.87 12.62
CA GLY A 49 -13.31 -16.61 13.44
C GLY A 49 -14.59 -17.15 12.81
N ASP A 50 -14.80 -16.94 11.50
CA ASP A 50 -15.95 -17.48 10.77
C ASP A 50 -15.98 -19.01 10.84
N CYS A 51 -14.83 -19.65 10.60
CA CYS A 51 -14.68 -21.10 10.70
C CYS A 51 -15.00 -21.63 12.10
N GLN A 52 -14.54 -20.95 13.16
CA GLN A 52 -14.79 -21.35 14.54
C GLN A 52 -16.26 -21.17 14.94
N ARG A 53 -16.90 -20.08 14.47
CA ARG A 53 -18.33 -19.82 14.68
C ARG A 53 -19.18 -20.86 13.98
N ALA A 54 -18.95 -21.09 12.70
CA ALA A 54 -19.68 -22.08 11.91
C ALA A 54 -19.51 -23.50 12.48
N LYS A 55 -18.33 -23.85 13.00
CA LYS A 55 -18.09 -25.18 13.61
C LYS A 55 -18.83 -25.39 14.95
N GLY A 56 -19.23 -24.33 15.65
CA GLY A 56 -19.87 -24.43 16.97
C GLY A 56 -18.87 -24.64 18.11
N SER A 57 -17.80 -23.83 18.16
CA SER A 57 -16.85 -23.82 19.29
C SER A 57 -17.56 -23.58 20.64
N PRO A 58 -17.13 -24.19 21.76
CA PRO A 58 -17.80 -24.07 23.08
C PRO A 58 -18.02 -22.64 23.57
N ILE A 59 -17.16 -21.71 23.15
CA ILE A 59 -17.24 -20.28 23.47
C ILE A 59 -18.38 -19.60 22.69
N VAL A 60 -18.64 -20.04 21.45
CA VAL A 60 -19.64 -19.46 20.54
C VAL A 60 -21.02 -20.07 20.75
N THR A 61 -21.09 -21.34 21.22
CA THR A 61 -22.36 -22.02 21.57
C THR A 61 -23.11 -21.39 22.75
N LEU A 62 -22.55 -20.35 23.39
CA LEU A 62 -23.26 -19.53 24.37
C LEU A 62 -24.41 -18.71 23.73
N ARG A 63 -24.36 -18.49 22.41
CA ARG A 63 -25.45 -17.91 21.63
C ARG A 63 -26.24 -19.00 20.91
N LYS A 64 -27.57 -18.86 20.87
CA LYS A 64 -28.42 -19.66 19.97
C LYS A 64 -28.30 -19.09 18.56
N GLU A 65 -27.55 -19.77 17.70
CA GLU A 65 -27.40 -19.39 16.29
C GLU A 65 -28.67 -19.75 15.49
N SER A 66 -28.97 -18.94 14.48
CA SER A 66 -30.02 -19.21 13.49
C SER A 66 -29.37 -19.72 12.20
N PHE A 67 -29.87 -20.84 11.69
CA PHE A 67 -29.40 -21.44 10.45
C PHE A 67 -30.40 -21.20 9.30
N PRO A 68 -29.93 -21.05 8.05
CA PRO A 68 -28.53 -21.12 7.62
C PRO A 68 -27.71 -19.89 8.05
N LEU A 69 -26.50 -20.13 8.56
CA LEU A 69 -25.61 -19.09 9.07
C LEU A 69 -24.77 -18.50 7.93
N LYS A 70 -24.88 -17.19 7.69
CA LYS A 70 -24.09 -16.48 6.67
C LYS A 70 -22.62 -16.36 7.07
N ILE A 71 -21.72 -16.54 6.10
CA ILE A 71 -20.26 -16.50 6.31
C ILE A 71 -19.69 -15.12 5.92
N GLY A 72 -18.63 -14.71 6.63
CA GLY A 72 -17.81 -13.54 6.31
C GLY A 72 -18.22 -12.32 7.12
N CYS A 73 -17.33 -11.88 8.01
CA CYS A 73 -17.49 -10.61 8.73
C CYS A 73 -16.64 -9.46 8.18
N GLU A 74 -15.81 -9.70 7.16
CA GLU A 74 -15.11 -8.64 6.43
C GLU A 74 -15.20 -8.83 4.92
N GLY A 75 -15.16 -7.72 4.18
CA GLY A 75 -15.19 -7.73 2.73
C GLY A 75 -15.23 -6.33 2.13
N SER A 76 -15.38 -6.27 0.82
CA SER A 76 -15.35 -5.05 0.03
C SER A 76 -16.38 -5.09 -1.11
N GLY A 77 -16.83 -3.91 -1.54
CA GLY A 77 -17.84 -3.79 -2.57
C GLY A 77 -18.23 -2.36 -2.89
N ILE A 78 -19.37 -2.21 -3.54
CA ILE A 78 -19.93 -0.91 -3.93
C ILE A 78 -21.18 -0.66 -3.08
N VAL A 79 -21.32 0.53 -2.51
CA VAL A 79 -22.54 0.92 -1.78
C VAL A 79 -23.73 0.92 -2.73
N GLU A 80 -24.75 0.14 -2.42
CA GLU A 80 -25.97 -0.03 -3.22
C GLU A 80 -27.17 0.70 -2.60
N ALA A 81 -27.22 0.77 -1.26
CA ALA A 81 -28.23 1.54 -0.54
C ALA A 81 -27.66 2.11 0.77
N VAL A 82 -28.23 3.23 1.22
CA VAL A 82 -27.86 3.92 2.45
C VAL A 82 -29.09 4.19 3.32
N GLY A 83 -28.92 4.14 4.63
CA GLY A 83 -29.94 4.55 5.59
C GLY A 83 -30.09 6.07 5.66
N THR A 84 -31.15 6.54 6.31
CA THR A 84 -31.49 7.97 6.36
C THR A 84 -30.54 8.83 7.19
N GLU A 85 -29.71 8.22 8.04
CA GLU A 85 -28.74 8.89 8.90
C GLU A 85 -27.27 8.66 8.48
N VAL A 86 -27.06 8.02 7.34
CA VAL A 86 -25.73 7.86 6.71
C VAL A 86 -25.28 9.22 6.17
N LYS A 87 -24.04 9.63 6.48
CA LYS A 87 -23.54 10.99 6.19
C LYS A 87 -22.28 11.04 5.36
N ALA A 88 -21.40 10.06 5.53
CA ALA A 88 -20.07 10.01 4.94
C ALA A 88 -20.01 9.17 3.66
N LEU A 89 -20.89 8.17 3.52
CA LEU A 89 -20.93 7.27 2.37
C LEU A 89 -22.21 7.49 1.54
N LYS A 90 -22.09 7.31 0.23
CA LYS A 90 -23.22 7.38 -0.71
C LYS A 90 -23.25 6.18 -1.65
N VAL A 91 -24.41 5.96 -2.26
CA VAL A 91 -24.58 4.94 -3.31
C VAL A 91 -23.56 5.16 -4.42
N GLY A 92 -22.88 4.09 -4.83
CA GLY A 92 -21.80 4.13 -5.83
C GLY A 92 -20.39 4.11 -5.23
N ASP A 93 -20.22 4.43 -3.95
CA ASP A 93 -18.90 4.45 -3.32
C ASP A 93 -18.28 3.04 -3.25
N ALA A 94 -17.00 2.94 -3.61
CA ALA A 94 -16.23 1.72 -3.37
C ALA A 94 -15.75 1.70 -1.92
N VAL A 95 -16.15 0.66 -1.18
CA VAL A 95 -15.91 0.54 0.26
C VAL A 95 -15.42 -0.84 0.64
N TYR A 96 -14.86 -0.94 1.84
CA TYR A 96 -14.53 -2.18 2.50
C TYR A 96 -14.76 -2.02 4.01
N GLY A 97 -15.00 -3.12 4.70
CA GLY A 97 -15.39 -3.07 6.09
C GLY A 97 -15.14 -4.37 6.82
N LEU A 98 -15.00 -4.24 8.14
CA LEU A 98 -15.00 -5.33 9.11
C LEU A 98 -16.19 -5.10 10.04
N CYS A 99 -17.28 -5.81 9.82
CA CYS A 99 -18.50 -5.69 10.60
C CYS A 99 -18.46 -6.61 11.81
N PHE A 100 -17.71 -6.18 12.82
CA PHE A 100 -17.63 -6.81 14.14
C PHE A 100 -17.80 -5.74 15.23
N THR A 101 -18.78 -5.89 16.09
CA THR A 101 -19.12 -4.90 17.14
C THR A 101 -18.81 -5.44 18.53
N ARG A 102 -18.82 -4.55 19.53
CA ARG A 102 -18.80 -4.86 20.96
C ARG A 102 -20.02 -4.22 21.64
N PRO A 103 -20.94 -5.01 22.21
CA PRO A 103 -20.99 -6.47 22.19
C PRO A 103 -21.11 -7.05 20.79
N ALA A 104 -20.44 -8.16 20.55
CA ALA A 104 -20.53 -8.97 19.35
C ALA A 104 -21.97 -9.48 19.21
N PHE A 105 -22.41 -9.65 17.97
CA PHE A 105 -23.76 -10.08 17.63
C PHE A 105 -24.85 -9.06 17.99
N SER A 106 -24.49 -7.81 18.28
CA SER A 106 -25.45 -6.70 18.46
C SER A 106 -26.03 -6.17 17.16
N ILE A 107 -25.44 -6.55 16.01
CA ILE A 107 -25.90 -6.21 14.67
C ILE A 107 -26.24 -7.49 13.88
N PRO A 108 -27.06 -7.39 12.81
CA PRO A 108 -27.31 -8.50 11.90
C PRO A 108 -26.00 -9.08 11.34
N ASP A 109 -26.02 -10.37 11.00
CA ASP A 109 -24.85 -10.99 10.38
C ASP A 109 -24.58 -10.33 9.02
N PRO A 110 -23.41 -9.71 8.83
CA PRO A 110 -23.11 -8.92 7.63
C PRO A 110 -23.10 -9.81 6.39
N GLY A 111 -22.47 -10.99 6.48
CA GLY A 111 -22.47 -12.01 5.44
C GLY A 111 -21.72 -11.57 4.19
N PHE A 112 -20.47 -11.13 4.33
CA PHE A 112 -19.66 -10.66 3.20
C PHE A 112 -19.34 -11.76 2.18
N CYS A 113 -19.56 -13.04 2.46
CA CYS A 113 -19.57 -14.10 1.45
C CYS A 113 -20.96 -14.28 0.82
N SER A 114 -21.61 -13.17 0.47
CA SER A 114 -22.92 -13.11 -0.21
C SER A 114 -22.87 -12.05 -1.31
N GLU A 115 -23.86 -12.02 -2.21
CA GLU A 115 -23.92 -10.97 -3.26
C GLU A 115 -24.15 -9.56 -2.66
N TYR A 116 -24.83 -9.47 -1.50
CA TYR A 116 -25.01 -8.24 -0.74
C TYR A 116 -24.69 -8.43 0.74
N ALA A 117 -24.09 -7.41 1.35
CA ALA A 117 -23.82 -7.35 2.78
C ALA A 117 -24.38 -6.06 3.38
N ILE A 118 -24.73 -6.12 4.67
CA ILE A 118 -25.26 -4.97 5.43
C ILE A 118 -24.39 -4.72 6.65
N GLY A 119 -24.25 -3.45 7.02
CA GLY A 119 -23.73 -3.09 8.33
C GLY A 119 -23.70 -1.57 8.52
N PRO A 120 -23.33 -1.12 9.72
CA PRO A 120 -23.37 0.29 10.06
C PRO A 120 -22.26 1.06 9.36
N GLU A 121 -22.56 2.27 8.87
CA GLU A 121 -21.62 3.15 8.15
C GLU A 121 -20.27 3.29 8.86
N ARG A 122 -20.27 3.33 10.20
CA ARG A 122 -19.05 3.52 11.00
C ARG A 122 -18.00 2.40 10.86
N LEU A 123 -18.40 1.22 10.39
CA LEU A 123 -17.53 0.04 10.21
C LEU A 123 -17.05 -0.11 8.76
N PHE A 124 -17.43 0.82 7.88
CA PHE A 124 -16.97 0.87 6.50
C PHE A 124 -16.02 2.05 6.29
N LEU A 125 -15.08 1.85 5.37
CA LEU A 125 -14.13 2.84 4.94
C LEU A 125 -14.08 2.89 3.40
N PRO A 126 -13.78 4.06 2.82
CA PRO A 126 -13.53 4.16 1.38
C PRO A 126 -12.37 3.27 0.96
N LYS A 127 -12.57 2.44 -0.07
CA LYS A 127 -11.52 1.58 -0.62
C LYS A 127 -10.45 2.46 -1.29
N PRO A 128 -9.16 2.33 -0.92
CA PRO A 128 -8.09 3.00 -1.64
C PRO A 128 -8.13 2.65 -3.14
N PRO A 129 -8.01 3.62 -4.07
CA PRO A 129 -8.15 3.35 -5.51
C PRO A 129 -7.15 2.31 -6.05
N HIS A 130 -5.91 2.28 -5.51
CA HIS A 130 -4.88 1.32 -5.94
C HIS A 130 -5.14 -0.14 -5.57
N MET A 131 -5.95 -0.40 -4.54
CA MET A 131 -6.21 -1.78 -4.11
C MET A 131 -7.29 -2.40 -4.97
N SER A 132 -7.13 -3.64 -5.37
CA SER A 132 -8.25 -4.48 -5.81
C SER A 132 -9.29 -4.65 -4.70
N PHE A 133 -10.49 -5.13 -5.04
CA PHE A 133 -11.51 -5.43 -4.02
C PHE A 133 -11.02 -6.58 -3.13
N GLU A 134 -10.32 -7.55 -3.70
CA GLU A 134 -9.75 -8.71 -3.04
C GLU A 134 -8.67 -8.33 -2.01
N GLU A 135 -7.75 -7.44 -2.37
CA GLU A 135 -6.74 -6.89 -1.44
C GLU A 135 -7.40 -6.13 -0.29
N ALA A 136 -8.39 -5.27 -0.60
CA ALA A 136 -9.10 -4.52 0.44
C ALA A 136 -9.90 -5.42 1.38
N ALA A 137 -10.51 -6.50 0.86
CA ALA A 137 -11.31 -7.43 1.64
C ALA A 137 -10.49 -8.28 2.61
N SER A 138 -9.21 -8.52 2.35
CA SER A 138 -8.43 -9.59 3.01
C SER A 138 -7.46 -9.14 4.10
N LEU A 139 -7.25 -7.83 4.28
CA LEU A 139 -6.18 -7.31 5.12
C LEU A 139 -6.68 -6.59 6.38
N LEU A 140 -7.87 -6.00 6.36
CA LEU A 140 -8.31 -5.03 7.37
C LEU A 140 -8.34 -5.62 8.78
N GLY A 141 -9.02 -6.76 8.98
CA GLY A 141 -9.21 -7.33 10.30
C GLY A 141 -7.92 -7.79 10.96
N TYR A 142 -7.04 -8.44 10.20
CA TYR A 142 -5.73 -8.84 10.73
C TYR A 142 -4.80 -7.66 10.96
N THR A 143 -4.86 -6.60 10.14
CA THR A 143 -4.01 -5.42 10.28
C THR A 143 -4.39 -4.60 11.52
N VAL A 144 -5.67 -4.31 11.71
CA VAL A 144 -6.13 -3.57 12.91
C VAL A 144 -5.84 -4.35 14.19
N THR A 145 -6.05 -5.68 14.16
CA THR A 145 -5.74 -6.56 15.29
C THR A 145 -4.25 -6.56 15.60
N ALA A 146 -3.40 -6.64 14.57
CA ALA A 146 -1.95 -6.62 14.74
C ALA A 146 -1.48 -5.29 15.36
N TYR A 147 -1.95 -4.17 14.81
CA TYR A 147 -1.62 -2.82 15.30
C TYR A 147 -2.02 -2.63 16.76
N GLN A 148 -3.26 -2.95 17.12
CA GLN A 148 -3.76 -2.83 18.50
C GLN A 148 -3.00 -3.74 19.47
N THR A 149 -2.71 -4.97 19.06
CA THR A 149 -2.02 -5.95 19.90
C THR A 149 -0.58 -5.52 20.19
N ILE A 150 0.17 -5.08 19.17
CA ILE A 150 1.54 -4.60 19.36
C ILE A 150 1.56 -3.33 20.21
N ARG A 151 0.70 -2.35 19.90
CA ARG A 151 0.59 -1.11 20.68
C ARG A 151 0.25 -1.39 22.14
N ARG A 152 -0.67 -2.33 22.42
CA ARG A 152 -1.01 -2.72 23.80
C ARG A 152 0.19 -3.32 24.52
N GLY A 153 0.95 -4.18 23.85
CA GLY A 153 2.17 -4.76 24.43
C GLY A 153 3.25 -3.71 24.74
N LEU A 154 3.41 -2.71 23.87
CA LEU A 154 4.32 -1.57 24.09
C LEU A 154 3.88 -0.72 25.29
N VAL A 155 2.58 -0.44 25.43
CA VAL A 155 2.02 0.22 26.63
C VAL A 155 2.32 -0.59 27.89
N LEU A 156 2.19 -1.91 27.84
CA LEU A 156 2.54 -2.78 28.96
C LEU A 156 4.04 -2.70 29.26
N ALA A 157 4.91 -2.62 28.25
CA ALA A 157 6.35 -2.48 28.41
C ALA A 157 6.76 -1.09 28.96
N GLY A 158 5.94 -0.06 28.76
CA GLY A 158 6.33 1.34 28.97
C GLY A 158 7.23 1.85 27.85
N GLU A 159 7.04 1.34 26.64
CA GLU A 159 7.83 1.65 25.45
C GLU A 159 6.92 2.21 24.34
N GLU A 160 7.51 2.90 23.36
CA GLU A 160 6.78 3.49 22.23
C GLU A 160 7.05 2.77 20.89
N SER A 161 8.12 1.98 20.81
CA SER A 161 8.53 1.25 19.60
C SER A 161 9.15 -0.12 19.93
N LEU A 162 9.30 -0.96 18.91
CA LEU A 162 10.02 -2.24 18.94
C LEU A 162 11.48 -2.09 18.44
N GLU A 163 12.01 -0.86 18.37
CA GLU A 163 13.37 -0.64 17.92
C GLU A 163 14.38 -1.40 18.76
N GLY A 164 15.33 -2.05 18.09
CA GLY A 164 16.33 -2.90 18.75
C GLY A 164 15.81 -4.25 19.25
N LYS A 165 14.49 -4.48 19.28
CA LYS A 165 13.87 -5.68 19.86
C LYS A 165 13.83 -6.88 18.92
N THR A 166 13.90 -8.07 19.50
CA THR A 166 13.62 -9.34 18.83
C THR A 166 12.18 -9.76 19.08
N VAL A 167 11.44 -9.97 18.00
CA VAL A 167 10.01 -10.29 18.01
C VAL A 167 9.78 -11.71 17.49
N PHE A 168 9.02 -12.52 18.22
CA PHE A 168 8.58 -13.83 17.77
C PHE A 168 7.11 -13.82 17.36
N VAL A 169 6.83 -14.16 16.10
CA VAL A 169 5.48 -14.29 15.54
C VAL A 169 5.35 -15.67 14.89
N PRO A 170 4.68 -16.67 15.50
CA PRO A 170 4.51 -17.97 14.87
C PRO A 170 3.58 -17.91 13.65
N GLY A 171 3.82 -18.76 12.66
CA GLY A 171 2.96 -18.89 11.48
C GLY A 171 3.06 -17.71 10.52
N ALA A 172 4.23 -17.48 9.90
CA ALA A 172 4.50 -16.33 9.03
C ALA A 172 3.45 -16.12 7.93
N LEU A 173 2.94 -17.21 7.35
CA LEU A 173 1.97 -17.20 6.25
C LEU A 173 0.54 -17.51 6.72
N SER A 174 0.22 -17.22 7.98
CA SER A 174 -1.17 -17.14 8.46
C SER A 174 -1.67 -15.70 8.34
N GLY A 175 -2.98 -15.45 8.22
CA GLY A 175 -3.50 -14.07 8.10
C GLY A 175 -3.03 -13.15 9.25
N GLY A 176 -3.07 -13.67 10.49
CA GLY A 176 -2.58 -12.96 11.67
C GLY A 176 -1.06 -12.80 11.69
N GLY A 177 -0.29 -13.86 11.39
CA GLY A 177 1.17 -13.79 11.39
C GLY A 177 1.73 -12.90 10.29
N PHE A 178 1.17 -12.99 9.09
CA PHE A 178 1.53 -12.21 7.92
C PHE A 178 1.38 -10.70 8.17
N SER A 179 0.23 -10.31 8.76
CA SER A 179 -0.03 -8.91 9.11
C SER A 179 0.84 -8.47 10.30
N ALA A 180 0.96 -9.29 11.35
CA ALA A 180 1.73 -8.94 12.54
C ALA A 180 3.22 -8.72 12.25
N ILE A 181 3.83 -9.50 11.36
CA ILE A 181 5.24 -9.32 10.96
C ILE A 181 5.43 -7.95 10.29
N GLN A 182 4.58 -7.62 9.32
CA GLN A 182 4.64 -6.34 8.61
C GLN A 182 4.43 -5.16 9.54
N VAL A 183 3.42 -5.24 10.42
CA VAL A 183 3.17 -4.20 11.42
C VAL A 183 4.35 -4.05 12.38
N ALA A 184 4.89 -5.16 12.89
CA ALA A 184 6.03 -5.11 13.81
C ALA A 184 7.26 -4.45 13.18
N LYS A 185 7.60 -4.81 11.94
CA LYS A 185 8.82 -4.32 11.27
C LYS A 185 8.64 -2.92 10.67
N ASN A 186 7.56 -2.69 9.92
CA ASN A 186 7.37 -1.44 9.16
C ASN A 186 6.74 -0.31 9.97
N VAL A 187 5.98 -0.62 11.03
CA VAL A 187 5.25 0.40 11.81
C VAL A 187 5.93 0.66 13.15
N PHE A 188 6.44 -0.38 13.79
CA PHE A 188 7.03 -0.28 15.13
C PHE A 188 8.56 -0.50 15.14
N GLY A 189 9.20 -0.75 13.99
CA GLY A 189 10.65 -0.77 13.89
C GLY A 189 11.34 -2.00 14.49
N ALA A 190 10.65 -3.15 14.56
CA ALA A 190 11.24 -4.38 15.08
C ALA A 190 12.56 -4.73 14.39
N LYS A 191 13.64 -4.87 15.17
CA LYS A 191 14.98 -5.15 14.64
C LYS A 191 15.09 -6.55 14.05
N LYS A 192 14.51 -7.54 14.73
CA LYS A 192 14.61 -8.95 14.34
C LYS A 192 13.25 -9.64 14.47
N ILE A 193 12.83 -10.34 13.43
CA ILE A 193 11.65 -11.18 13.40
C ILE A 193 12.06 -12.65 13.36
N ILE A 194 11.52 -13.43 14.29
CA ILE A 194 11.56 -14.88 14.29
C ILE A 194 10.17 -15.38 13.94
N SER A 195 10.08 -16.34 13.02
CA SER A 195 8.80 -16.94 12.65
C SER A 195 8.90 -18.41 12.29
N THR A 196 7.75 -19.05 12.16
CA THR A 196 7.63 -20.47 11.84
C THR A 196 6.71 -20.71 10.66
N VAL A 197 7.03 -21.71 9.86
CA VAL A 197 6.15 -22.31 8.83
C VAL A 197 6.39 -23.81 8.74
N SER A 198 5.57 -24.53 7.98
CA SER A 198 5.82 -25.96 7.65
C SER A 198 6.77 -26.07 6.46
N THR A 199 7.45 -27.22 6.29
CA THR A 199 8.41 -27.46 5.20
C THR A 199 7.97 -26.94 3.82
N PRO A 200 6.75 -27.23 3.32
CA PRO A 200 6.35 -26.82 1.98
C PRO A 200 6.21 -25.30 1.81
N LYS A 201 6.17 -24.56 2.92
CA LYS A 201 5.95 -23.11 2.97
C LYS A 201 7.25 -22.32 3.17
N MET A 202 8.38 -22.99 3.44
CA MET A 202 9.65 -22.31 3.73
C MET A 202 10.06 -21.33 2.62
N GLY A 203 10.01 -21.76 1.35
CA GLY A 203 10.36 -20.90 0.21
C GLY A 203 9.33 -19.79 -0.06
N LEU A 204 8.08 -19.96 0.36
CA LEU A 204 7.02 -18.96 0.15
C LEU A 204 7.19 -17.74 1.05
N VAL A 205 7.91 -17.86 2.17
CA VAL A 205 8.10 -16.73 3.09
C VAL A 205 8.90 -15.62 2.42
N GLU A 206 9.98 -15.94 1.72
CA GLU A 206 10.75 -14.92 0.99
C GLU A 206 9.94 -14.31 -0.16
N GLN A 207 9.07 -15.10 -0.80
CA GLN A 207 8.19 -14.61 -1.87
C GLN A 207 7.17 -13.59 -1.36
N TYR A 208 6.55 -13.83 -0.20
CA TYR A 208 5.44 -13.00 0.31
C TYR A 208 5.84 -11.99 1.39
N LEU A 209 6.97 -12.20 2.08
CA LEU A 209 7.51 -11.37 3.15
C LEU A 209 9.03 -11.12 2.95
N PRO A 210 9.44 -10.60 1.77
CA PRO A 210 10.86 -10.50 1.38
C PRO A 210 11.68 -9.69 2.38
N GLY A 211 12.73 -10.31 2.93
CA GLY A 211 13.61 -9.71 3.94
C GLY A 211 12.95 -9.37 5.29
N MET A 212 11.68 -9.75 5.51
CA MET A 212 10.98 -9.37 6.74
C MET A 212 11.22 -10.37 7.88
N VAL A 213 11.48 -11.64 7.57
CA VAL A 213 11.72 -12.70 8.56
C VAL A 213 13.21 -13.02 8.66
N ASP A 214 13.85 -12.56 9.73
CA ASP A 214 15.30 -12.71 9.94
C ASP A 214 15.70 -14.13 10.36
N GLN A 215 14.78 -14.88 10.99
CA GLN A 215 14.99 -16.27 11.34
C GLN A 215 13.71 -17.07 11.14
N LEU A 216 13.70 -17.88 10.07
CA LEU A 216 12.58 -18.75 9.73
C LEU A 216 12.84 -20.19 10.17
N ILE A 217 11.84 -20.79 10.82
CA ILE A 217 11.95 -22.14 11.39
C ILE A 217 10.87 -23.05 10.80
N ASP A 218 11.30 -24.20 10.30
CA ASP A 218 10.38 -25.28 9.96
C ASP A 218 9.92 -26.01 11.23
N TYR A 219 8.69 -25.72 11.66
CA TYR A 219 8.17 -26.30 12.91
C TYR A 219 7.89 -27.79 12.81
N THR A 220 7.88 -28.38 11.61
CA THR A 220 7.61 -29.81 11.41
C THR A 220 8.84 -30.68 11.58
N THR A 221 10.03 -30.11 11.40
CA THR A 221 11.30 -30.81 11.57
C THR A 221 12.03 -30.41 12.84
N THR A 222 11.85 -29.16 13.29
CA THR A 222 12.67 -28.57 14.35
C THR A 222 11.82 -27.76 15.31
N GLY A 223 11.89 -28.08 16.60
CA GLY A 223 11.21 -27.30 17.64
C GLY A 223 11.86 -25.93 17.84
N VAL A 224 11.06 -24.87 17.92
CA VAL A 224 11.56 -23.48 18.06
C VAL A 224 12.56 -23.30 19.22
N GLY A 225 12.32 -23.94 20.37
CA GLY A 225 13.19 -23.86 21.55
C GLY A 225 14.53 -24.58 21.43
N SER A 226 14.78 -25.31 20.34
CA SER A 226 16.09 -25.91 20.05
C SER A 226 17.01 -24.97 19.25
N VAL A 227 16.44 -23.95 18.60
CA VAL A 227 17.17 -23.05 17.70
C VAL A 227 17.20 -21.62 18.23
N VAL A 228 16.12 -21.20 18.91
CA VAL A 228 16.01 -19.86 19.50
C VAL A 228 16.50 -19.94 20.95
N PRO A 229 17.53 -19.17 21.32
CA PRO A 229 18.03 -19.16 22.70
C PRO A 229 16.95 -18.72 23.69
N LYS A 230 16.95 -19.32 24.88
CA LYS A 230 16.06 -18.90 25.97
C LYS A 230 16.36 -17.46 26.38
N GLY A 231 15.33 -16.69 26.69
CA GLY A 231 15.48 -15.29 27.09
C GLY A 231 15.89 -14.31 25.98
N SER A 232 15.95 -14.73 24.71
CA SER A 232 16.43 -13.90 23.60
C SER A 232 15.35 -13.13 22.85
N VAL A 233 14.08 -13.36 23.17
CA VAL A 233 12.93 -12.68 22.55
C VAL A 233 12.40 -11.62 23.51
N ASP A 234 12.23 -10.40 23.04
CA ASP A 234 11.68 -9.31 23.84
C ASP A 234 10.15 -9.25 23.75
N PHE A 235 9.61 -9.58 22.58
CA PHE A 235 8.18 -9.49 22.30
C PHE A 235 7.69 -10.73 21.57
N MET A 236 6.63 -11.37 22.06
CA MET A 236 5.97 -12.49 21.37
C MET A 236 4.54 -12.09 21.02
N PHE A 237 4.22 -12.14 19.73
CA PHE A 237 2.85 -12.04 19.23
C PHE A 237 2.32 -13.45 18.98
N ASN A 238 1.58 -14.01 19.93
CA ASN A 238 1.07 -15.37 19.82
C ASN A 238 -0.22 -15.46 18.98
N THR A 239 -0.11 -16.04 17.79
CA THR A 239 -1.22 -16.30 16.85
C THR A 239 -1.74 -17.75 16.90
N GLN A 240 -1.12 -18.64 17.68
CA GLN A 240 -1.39 -20.07 17.66
C GLN A 240 -1.59 -20.63 19.08
N TRP A 241 -2.55 -21.55 19.24
CA TRP A 241 -2.84 -22.16 20.54
C TRP A 241 -1.66 -22.95 21.13
N ASN A 242 -0.88 -23.64 20.26
CA ASN A 242 0.15 -24.58 20.69
C ASN A 242 1.54 -23.94 20.84
N THR A 243 1.68 -22.63 20.66
CA THR A 243 3.00 -21.97 20.66
C THR A 243 3.33 -21.30 22.00
N MET A 244 2.37 -21.16 22.92
CA MET A 244 2.66 -20.59 24.25
C MET A 244 3.69 -21.42 25.04
N GLY A 245 3.51 -22.75 25.10
CA GLY A 245 4.43 -23.65 25.81
C GLY A 245 5.89 -23.53 25.35
N PRO A 246 6.19 -23.72 24.06
CA PRO A 246 7.55 -23.59 23.55
C PRO A 246 8.01 -22.13 23.37
N GLY A 247 7.10 -21.16 23.34
CA GLY A 247 7.39 -19.74 23.13
C GLY A 247 7.75 -18.98 24.41
N ILE A 248 7.09 -19.27 25.54
CA ILE A 248 7.34 -18.60 26.83
C ILE A 248 8.83 -18.67 27.25
N PRO A 249 9.52 -19.84 27.16
CA PRO A 249 10.94 -19.91 27.52
C PRO A 249 11.86 -19.06 26.64
N LEU A 250 11.41 -18.64 25.45
CA LEU A 250 12.19 -17.78 24.55
C LEU A 250 12.17 -16.33 25.01
N LEU A 251 11.12 -15.91 25.71
CA LEU A 251 10.96 -14.54 26.18
C LEU A 251 11.98 -14.20 27.27
N ASN A 252 12.47 -12.97 27.24
CA ASN A 252 13.26 -12.40 28.32
C ASN A 252 12.44 -12.46 29.63
N PRO A 253 12.95 -13.14 30.68
CA PRO A 253 12.19 -13.32 31.91
C PRO A 253 11.99 -12.03 32.71
N GLU A 254 12.76 -10.97 32.46
CA GLU A 254 12.68 -9.70 33.19
C GLU A 254 11.82 -8.65 32.45
N THR A 255 11.87 -8.64 31.12
CA THR A 255 11.27 -7.58 30.29
C THR A 255 10.29 -8.09 29.24
N GLY A 256 10.17 -9.41 29.06
CA GLY A 256 9.44 -10.00 27.95
C GLY A 256 7.95 -9.65 27.94
N ILE A 257 7.41 -9.41 26.74
CA ILE A 257 5.99 -9.16 26.53
C ILE A 257 5.39 -10.30 25.70
N LEU A 258 4.31 -10.90 26.20
CA LEU A 258 3.53 -11.93 25.52
C LEU A 258 2.14 -11.39 25.21
N MET A 259 1.92 -10.99 23.97
CA MET A 259 0.58 -10.61 23.51
C MET A 259 -0.04 -11.76 22.75
N SER A 260 -1.29 -12.12 23.04
CA SER A 260 -1.95 -13.23 22.36
C SER A 260 -3.30 -12.86 21.75
N ILE A 261 -3.56 -13.42 20.56
CA ILE A 261 -4.89 -13.45 19.93
C ILE A 261 -5.45 -14.89 19.89
N ALA A 262 -4.73 -15.84 20.50
CA ALA A 262 -4.97 -17.28 20.44
C ALA A 262 -4.63 -17.94 21.79
N SER A 263 -5.30 -17.47 22.83
CA SER A 263 -5.28 -18.04 24.18
C SER A 263 -6.65 -17.87 24.85
N ILE A 264 -6.81 -18.31 26.10
CA ILE A 264 -8.07 -18.19 26.83
C ILE A 264 -8.21 -16.75 27.35
N PRO A 265 -9.21 -15.97 26.90
CA PRO A 265 -9.36 -14.58 27.30
C PRO A 265 -9.80 -14.45 28.77
N PRO A 266 -9.49 -13.32 29.44
CA PRO A 266 -10.03 -13.04 30.77
C PRO A 266 -11.53 -12.74 30.70
N THR A 267 -12.23 -12.92 31.82
CA THR A 267 -13.68 -12.66 31.92
C THR A 267 -14.05 -11.22 31.57
N THR A 268 -13.20 -10.25 31.91
CA THR A 268 -13.43 -8.82 31.63
C THR A 268 -13.56 -8.58 30.14
N LEU A 269 -12.57 -9.04 29.36
CA LEU A 269 -12.60 -8.94 27.91
C LEU A 269 -13.74 -9.77 27.31
N MET A 270 -14.00 -10.96 27.85
CA MET A 270 -15.10 -11.79 27.36
C MET A 270 -16.47 -11.11 27.51
N LYS A 271 -16.69 -10.40 28.63
CA LYS A 271 -17.89 -9.61 28.87
C LYS A 271 -17.95 -8.35 28.00
N GLU A 272 -16.81 -7.75 27.68
CA GLU A 272 -16.74 -6.65 26.73
C GLU A 272 -17.11 -7.12 25.31
N VAL A 273 -16.57 -8.26 24.90
CA VAL A 273 -16.77 -8.82 23.56
C VAL A 273 -18.15 -9.42 23.39
N LEU A 274 -18.71 -10.19 24.34
CA LEU A 274 -20.03 -10.80 24.19
C LEU A 274 -21.16 -10.02 24.87
N GLY A 275 -20.85 -9.01 25.66
CA GLY A 275 -21.80 -8.37 26.54
C GLY A 275 -21.94 -9.10 27.89
N PRO A 276 -22.22 -8.37 28.98
CA PRO A 276 -22.20 -8.91 30.34
C PRO A 276 -23.28 -9.96 30.60
N THR A 277 -24.39 -9.93 29.85
CA THR A 277 -25.53 -10.85 30.00
C THR A 277 -25.31 -12.21 29.32
N MET A 278 -24.48 -12.27 28.28
CA MET A 278 -24.17 -13.51 27.55
C MET A 278 -23.06 -14.35 28.20
N VAL A 279 -22.38 -13.83 29.23
CA VAL A 279 -21.32 -14.55 29.95
C VAL A 279 -21.84 -14.94 31.34
N PRO A 280 -22.39 -16.16 31.51
CA PRO A 280 -22.83 -16.64 32.82
C PRO A 280 -21.71 -16.55 33.85
N PHE A 281 -22.07 -16.32 35.11
CA PHE A 281 -21.10 -16.16 36.20
C PHE A 281 -20.12 -17.36 36.28
N TRP A 282 -20.62 -18.58 36.07
CA TRP A 282 -19.82 -19.81 36.13
C TRP A 282 -18.82 -19.92 34.97
N VAL A 283 -19.16 -19.41 33.78
CA VAL A 283 -18.22 -19.30 32.65
C VAL A 283 -17.10 -18.32 33.01
N GLY A 284 -17.46 -17.16 33.60
CA GLY A 284 -16.47 -16.20 34.09
C GLY A 284 -15.53 -16.80 35.14
N TRP A 285 -16.06 -17.62 36.05
CA TRP A 285 -15.22 -18.37 37.00
C TRP A 285 -14.23 -19.30 36.31
N LEU A 286 -14.66 -20.07 35.30
CA LEU A 286 -13.77 -20.94 34.53
C LEU A 286 -12.69 -20.16 33.77
N LEU A 287 -13.04 -19.03 33.16
CA LEU A 287 -12.08 -18.17 32.47
C LEU A 287 -11.05 -17.58 33.43
N ASN A 288 -11.47 -17.15 34.62
CA ASN A 288 -10.57 -16.65 35.66
C ASN A 288 -9.65 -17.76 36.20
N LEU A 289 -10.16 -18.98 36.39
CA LEU A 289 -9.34 -20.14 36.75
C LEU A 289 -8.29 -20.44 35.66
N ALA A 290 -8.67 -20.34 34.38
CA ALA A 290 -7.72 -20.45 33.28
C ALA A 290 -6.65 -19.34 33.29
N GLN A 291 -6.94 -18.14 33.81
CA GLN A 291 -5.92 -17.11 33.97
C GLN A 291 -4.85 -17.50 35.01
N LEU A 292 -5.23 -18.24 36.07
CA LEU A 292 -4.27 -18.75 37.06
C LEU A 292 -3.27 -19.72 36.43
N TRP A 293 -3.68 -20.47 35.41
CA TRP A 293 -2.76 -21.32 34.64
C TRP A 293 -1.67 -20.49 33.94
N TYR A 294 -2.01 -19.34 33.36
CA TYR A 294 -1.01 -18.43 32.77
C TYR A 294 -0.11 -17.82 33.85
N SER A 295 -0.66 -17.39 34.98
CA SER A 295 0.14 -16.90 36.11
C SER A 295 1.11 -17.98 36.63
N PHE A 296 0.68 -19.25 36.63
CA PHE A 296 1.54 -20.37 36.97
C PHE A 296 2.65 -20.60 35.93
N LEU A 297 2.33 -20.55 34.64
CA LEU A 297 3.32 -20.70 33.57
C LEU A 297 4.39 -19.59 33.59
N LEU A 298 4.01 -18.38 33.99
CA LEU A 298 4.88 -17.21 34.05
C LEU A 298 5.50 -16.99 35.44
N ARG A 299 5.30 -17.91 36.39
CA ARG A 299 5.81 -17.76 37.75
C ARG A 299 7.33 -17.60 37.77
N GLY A 300 7.82 -16.68 38.60
CA GLY A 300 9.25 -16.38 38.69
C GLY A 300 9.79 -15.55 37.51
N THR A 301 8.91 -14.97 36.69
CA THR A 301 9.25 -14.02 35.63
C THR A 301 8.45 -12.72 35.80
N ASN A 302 8.91 -11.65 35.18
CA ASN A 302 8.20 -10.38 35.02
C ASN A 302 7.55 -10.26 33.64
N ILE A 303 7.37 -11.39 32.93
CA ILE A 303 6.75 -11.39 31.61
C ILE A 303 5.31 -10.90 31.74
N LYS A 304 4.96 -9.87 30.96
CA LYS A 304 3.59 -9.35 30.92
C LYS A 304 2.82 -10.10 29.85
N HIS A 305 1.63 -10.59 30.19
CA HIS A 305 0.78 -11.32 29.26
C HIS A 305 -0.63 -10.74 29.21
N GLU A 306 -1.14 -10.53 28.00
CA GLU A 306 -2.53 -10.14 27.79
C GLU A 306 -3.08 -10.76 26.49
N PHE A 307 -4.35 -11.19 26.55
CA PHE A 307 -5.10 -11.54 25.35
C PHE A 307 -5.74 -10.28 24.78
N VAL A 308 -5.60 -10.07 23.47
CA VAL A 308 -6.23 -8.97 22.74
C VAL A 308 -7.17 -9.54 21.69
N SER A 309 -8.37 -8.97 21.64
CA SER A 309 -9.25 -9.11 20.48
C SER A 309 -9.22 -7.79 19.71
N GLY A 310 -9.16 -7.84 18.38
CA GLY A 310 -9.26 -6.64 17.55
C GLY A 310 -10.59 -5.92 17.79
N ASN A 311 -10.56 -4.58 17.76
CA ASN A 311 -11.75 -3.74 17.88
C ASN A 311 -11.82 -2.76 16.70
N PRO A 312 -12.62 -3.05 15.65
CA PRO A 312 -12.76 -2.14 14.52
C PRO A 312 -13.60 -0.90 14.85
N GLU A 313 -14.27 -0.84 16.01
CA GLU A 313 -15.04 0.35 16.42
C GLU A 313 -14.13 1.50 16.87
N ILE A 314 -12.85 1.25 17.12
CA ILE A 314 -11.87 2.31 17.35
C ILE A 314 -11.50 2.92 15.99
N ARG A 315 -12.28 3.94 15.57
CA ARG A 315 -12.19 4.57 14.23
C ARG A 315 -10.76 4.96 13.85
N GLU A 316 -9.98 5.53 14.77
CA GLU A 316 -8.61 5.96 14.51
C GLU A 316 -7.65 4.80 14.26
N ASP A 317 -7.82 3.67 14.95
CA ASP A 317 -7.02 2.47 14.71
C ASP A 317 -7.39 1.82 13.37
N LEU A 318 -8.68 1.86 13.02
CA LEU A 318 -9.16 1.35 11.74
C LEU A 318 -8.61 2.18 10.58
N LYS A 319 -8.61 3.52 10.70
CA LYS A 319 -7.95 4.42 9.75
C LYS A 319 -6.44 4.16 9.68
N ARG A 320 -5.79 3.95 10.82
CA ARG A 320 -4.35 3.66 10.85
C ARG A 320 -4.04 2.34 10.15
N ALA A 321 -4.89 1.32 10.29
CA ALA A 321 -4.77 0.07 9.55
C ALA A 321 -4.82 0.32 8.03
N VAL A 322 -5.66 1.23 7.54
CA VAL A 322 -5.67 1.64 6.12
C VAL A 322 -4.33 2.20 5.68
N THR A 323 -3.75 3.12 6.48
CA THR A 323 -2.45 3.72 6.15
C THR A 323 -1.32 2.68 6.15
N ILE A 324 -1.42 1.66 7.01
CA ILE A 324 -0.46 0.55 7.04
C ILE A 324 -0.63 -0.34 5.79
N MET A 325 -1.87 -0.51 5.33
CA MET A 325 -2.19 -1.27 4.13
C MET A 325 -1.86 -0.51 2.84
N SER A 326 -1.84 0.82 2.85
CA SER A 326 -1.46 1.62 1.68
C SER A 326 0.05 1.52 1.43
N LYS A 327 0.44 1.28 0.16
CA LYS A 327 1.84 1.26 -0.26
C LYS A 327 2.50 2.65 -0.26
N ASP A 328 1.73 3.68 0.07
CA ASP A 328 2.14 5.08 0.00
C ASP A 328 2.83 5.45 1.32
N GLN A 329 4.11 5.75 1.23
CA GLN A 329 4.98 6.10 2.34
C GLN A 329 5.26 7.61 2.30
N SER A 330 5.74 8.15 3.42
CA SER A 330 6.11 9.56 3.54
C SER A 330 7.35 9.74 4.41
N LEU A 331 8.19 10.68 4.02
CA LEU A 331 9.37 11.13 4.77
C LEU A 331 9.18 12.59 5.19
N LEU A 332 9.42 12.90 6.46
CA LEU A 332 9.60 14.28 6.90
C LEU A 332 11.03 14.73 6.58
N LEU A 333 11.16 15.75 5.74
CA LEU A 333 12.44 16.35 5.36
C LEU A 333 12.94 17.32 6.46
N PRO A 334 14.25 17.66 6.49
CA PRO A 334 14.81 18.57 7.49
C PRO A 334 14.23 19.99 7.50
N ASP A 335 13.52 20.38 6.44
CA ASP A 335 12.85 21.67 6.30
C ASP A 335 11.33 21.59 6.58
N ASP A 336 10.91 20.57 7.34
CA ASP A 336 9.53 20.27 7.74
C ASP A 336 8.57 19.94 6.58
N ARG A 337 9.07 19.83 5.35
CA ARG A 337 8.27 19.35 4.22
C ARG A 337 8.09 17.83 4.30
N THR A 338 6.90 17.36 3.96
CA THR A 338 6.66 15.93 3.74
C THR A 338 6.94 15.58 2.28
N LEU A 339 7.66 14.49 2.04
CA LEU A 339 7.89 13.90 0.73
C LEU A 339 7.23 12.52 0.66
N SER A 340 6.24 12.36 -0.20
CA SER A 340 5.56 11.09 -0.44
C SER A 340 6.29 10.24 -1.49
N TYR A 341 6.37 8.94 -1.22
CA TYR A 341 7.00 7.97 -2.11
C TYR A 341 6.36 6.59 -1.95
N THR A 342 6.61 5.69 -2.90
CA THR A 342 6.29 4.27 -2.78
C THR A 342 7.47 3.43 -3.17
N THR A 343 7.67 2.35 -2.42
CA THR A 343 8.66 1.33 -2.74
C THR A 343 7.99 0.20 -3.54
N PHE A 344 8.57 -0.12 -4.70
CA PHE A 344 8.24 -1.27 -5.52
C PHE A 344 9.46 -2.18 -5.66
N GLY A 345 9.24 -3.41 -6.12
CA GLY A 345 10.32 -4.38 -6.26
C GLY A 345 10.62 -5.07 -4.93
N ILE A 346 11.91 -5.28 -4.65
CA ILE A 346 12.37 -5.81 -3.37
C ILE A 346 12.62 -4.69 -2.35
N SER A 347 12.64 -5.04 -1.07
CA SER A 347 12.89 -4.10 0.02
C SER A 347 14.27 -3.41 -0.10
N PRO A 348 14.39 -2.11 0.24
CA PRO A 348 15.66 -1.40 0.20
C PRO A 348 16.64 -1.99 1.23
N GLN A 349 17.90 -2.14 0.84
CA GLN A 349 19.02 -2.56 1.68
C GLN A 349 20.28 -1.75 1.29
N PRO A 350 21.27 -1.61 2.19
CA PRO A 350 22.51 -0.84 1.98
C PRO A 350 23.17 -1.00 0.61
N ASN A 351 23.27 -2.25 0.14
CA ASN A 351 23.97 -2.62 -1.10
C ASN A 351 23.03 -3.08 -2.21
N GLN A 352 21.72 -2.88 -2.05
CA GLN A 352 20.76 -3.29 -3.07
C GLN A 352 20.79 -2.30 -4.24
N PRO A 353 20.94 -2.77 -5.49
CA PRO A 353 20.64 -1.97 -6.66
C PRO A 353 19.27 -1.33 -6.52
N THR A 354 19.24 0.01 -6.56
CA THR A 354 18.04 0.79 -6.27
C THR A 354 17.83 1.85 -7.35
N ILE A 355 16.63 1.90 -7.93
CA ILE A 355 16.25 2.88 -8.94
C ILE A 355 15.27 3.89 -8.33
N PHE A 356 15.61 5.17 -8.38
CA PHE A 356 14.66 6.24 -8.09
C PHE A 356 13.86 6.58 -9.35
N HIS A 357 12.54 6.40 -9.30
CA HIS A 357 11.63 6.69 -10.42
C HIS A 357 11.00 8.08 -10.26
N PHE A 358 11.13 8.91 -11.29
CA PHE A 358 10.55 10.25 -11.37
C PHE A 358 9.46 10.28 -12.44
N HIS A 359 8.22 10.51 -11.99
CA HIS A 359 6.99 10.44 -12.80
C HIS A 359 6.89 11.52 -13.91
N GLY A 360 5.95 11.35 -14.83
CA GLY A 360 5.64 12.32 -15.88
C GLY A 360 4.93 13.58 -15.39
N LEU A 361 4.41 14.38 -16.33
CA LEU A 361 3.64 15.60 -16.07
C LEU A 361 2.23 15.48 -16.69
N PRO A 362 1.15 15.61 -15.91
CA PRO A 362 1.07 15.43 -14.45
C PRO A 362 1.35 13.97 -14.04
N GLY A 363 1.71 13.72 -12.78
CA GLY A 363 1.90 12.36 -12.29
C GLY A 363 2.20 12.26 -10.77
N SER A 364 2.32 11.03 -10.28
CA SER A 364 2.69 10.69 -8.89
C SER A 364 3.55 9.43 -8.82
N HIS A 365 3.95 9.03 -7.59
CA HIS A 365 4.69 7.80 -7.33
C HIS A 365 4.03 6.53 -7.89
N HIS A 366 2.71 6.51 -8.16
CA HIS A 366 2.04 5.34 -8.72
C HIS A 366 2.61 4.91 -10.08
N GLU A 367 3.12 5.86 -10.88
CA GLU A 367 3.76 5.57 -12.17
C GLU A 367 5.02 4.70 -12.09
N GLY A 368 5.56 4.43 -10.89
CA GLY A 368 6.62 3.44 -10.71
C GLY A 368 6.15 1.98 -10.81
N HIS A 369 4.85 1.72 -10.73
CA HIS A 369 4.30 0.36 -10.73
C HIS A 369 4.67 -0.49 -11.96
N PRO A 370 4.69 0.02 -13.22
CA PRO A 370 5.11 -0.76 -14.39
C PRO A 370 6.54 -1.29 -14.29
N VAL A 371 7.41 -0.62 -13.53
CA VAL A 371 8.81 -1.02 -13.30
C VAL A 371 8.91 -2.21 -12.34
N GLN A 372 7.89 -2.44 -11.52
CA GLN A 372 7.92 -3.40 -10.41
C GLN A 372 8.28 -4.81 -10.86
N GLU A 373 7.61 -5.34 -11.86
CA GLU A 373 7.77 -6.75 -12.27
C GLU A 373 9.20 -7.01 -12.75
N GLU A 374 9.73 -6.11 -13.56
CA GLU A 374 11.09 -6.21 -14.12
C GLU A 374 12.17 -5.98 -13.06
N ALA A 375 11.89 -5.13 -12.07
CA ALA A 375 12.75 -4.91 -10.93
C ALA A 375 12.85 -6.15 -10.03
N ILE A 376 11.74 -6.85 -9.76
CA ILE A 376 11.74 -8.10 -8.98
C ILE A 376 12.61 -9.16 -9.66
N LYS A 377 12.45 -9.35 -10.98
CA LYS A 377 13.24 -10.33 -11.76
C LYS A 377 14.76 -10.12 -11.64
N ARG A 378 15.19 -8.87 -11.38
CA ARG A 378 16.60 -8.47 -11.33
C ARG A 378 17.11 -8.18 -9.92
N ASN A 379 16.29 -8.43 -8.88
CA ASN A 379 16.59 -8.06 -7.50
C ASN A 379 16.92 -6.55 -7.40
N ILE A 380 16.01 -5.70 -7.87
CA ILE A 380 16.15 -4.24 -7.82
C ILE A 380 15.04 -3.67 -6.94
N CYS A 381 15.41 -2.74 -6.07
CA CYS A 381 14.48 -1.88 -5.35
C CYS A 381 14.11 -0.68 -6.24
N VAL A 382 12.83 -0.31 -6.30
CA VAL A 382 12.38 0.88 -7.02
C VAL A 382 11.71 1.82 -6.04
N ILE A 383 12.19 3.06 -5.96
CA ILE A 383 11.61 4.11 -5.10
C ILE A 383 10.99 5.14 -6.02
N ALA A 384 9.66 5.14 -6.12
CA ALA A 384 8.95 6.14 -6.90
C ALA A 384 8.61 7.35 -6.03
N VAL A 385 9.11 8.52 -6.43
CA VAL A 385 9.01 9.75 -5.61
C VAL A 385 7.93 10.66 -6.18
N THR A 386 7.08 11.20 -5.31
CA THR A 386 6.12 12.24 -5.68
C THR A 386 6.73 13.61 -5.50
N ARG A 387 6.80 14.41 -6.56
CA ARG A 387 7.48 15.72 -6.51
C ARG A 387 6.76 16.70 -5.57
N PRO A 388 7.47 17.68 -4.98
CA PRO A 388 6.87 18.68 -4.08
C PRO A 388 5.68 19.42 -4.72
N GLY A 389 4.53 19.40 -4.04
CA GLY A 389 3.28 20.01 -4.51
C GLY A 389 2.31 19.05 -5.21
N TYR A 390 2.68 17.78 -5.36
CA TYR A 390 1.81 16.71 -5.84
C TYR A 390 1.46 15.73 -4.72
N GLY A 391 0.26 15.15 -4.76
CA GLY A 391 -0.15 14.08 -3.85
C GLY A 391 0.10 14.41 -2.38
N GLY A 392 0.65 13.44 -1.65
CA GLY A 392 1.08 13.62 -0.26
C GLY A 392 2.35 14.46 -0.03
N SER A 393 2.99 15.01 -1.07
CA SER A 393 4.22 15.82 -0.94
C SER A 393 3.91 17.31 -0.75
N THR A 394 4.44 17.89 0.32
CA THR A 394 4.28 19.32 0.62
C THR A 394 4.80 20.20 -0.51
N PHE A 395 4.04 21.23 -0.87
CA PHE A 395 4.48 22.23 -1.85
C PHE A 395 5.71 22.98 -1.33
N GLN A 396 6.76 23.06 -2.15
CA GLN A 396 7.97 23.83 -1.84
C GLN A 396 7.92 25.21 -2.52
N PRO A 397 7.78 26.32 -1.76
CA PRO A 397 7.85 27.67 -2.31
C PRO A 397 9.22 27.93 -2.94
N HIS A 398 9.25 28.67 -4.04
CA HIS A 398 10.50 29.06 -4.73
C HIS A 398 11.39 27.88 -5.16
N ARG A 399 10.83 26.66 -5.22
CA ARG A 399 11.51 25.46 -5.70
C ARG A 399 12.14 25.70 -7.06
N THR A 400 13.35 25.18 -7.26
CA THR A 400 14.03 25.08 -8.55
C THR A 400 14.18 23.61 -8.94
N ILE A 401 14.58 23.32 -10.18
CA ILE A 401 14.91 21.94 -10.57
C ILE A 401 16.08 21.40 -9.72
N LEU A 402 17.06 22.26 -9.41
CA LEU A 402 18.24 21.93 -8.60
C LEU A 402 17.99 21.71 -7.11
N SER A 403 16.81 22.03 -6.56
CA SER A 403 16.52 21.71 -5.15
C SER A 403 16.06 20.26 -4.95
N PHE A 404 15.59 19.58 -6.00
CA PHE A 404 15.06 18.22 -5.91
C PHE A 404 16.12 17.12 -5.62
N PRO A 405 17.35 17.17 -6.15
CA PRO A 405 18.39 16.18 -5.82
C PRO A 405 18.66 16.04 -4.31
N GLN A 406 18.50 17.12 -3.54
CA GLN A 406 18.67 17.06 -2.09
C GLN A 406 17.55 16.27 -1.41
N ASP A 407 16.30 16.40 -1.88
CA ASP A 407 15.17 15.59 -1.41
C ASP A 407 15.41 14.10 -1.70
N VAL A 408 15.97 13.78 -2.88
CA VAL A 408 16.34 12.41 -3.27
C VAL A 408 17.44 11.86 -2.36
N LEU A 409 18.46 12.64 -2.03
CA LEU A 409 19.53 12.23 -1.11
C LEU A 409 19.00 11.98 0.31
N HIS A 410 18.15 12.86 0.84
CA HIS A 410 17.52 12.64 2.15
C HIS A 410 16.68 11.36 2.18
N LEU A 411 15.92 11.10 1.10
CA LEU A 411 15.14 9.88 0.98
C LEU A 411 16.02 8.63 0.85
N ALA A 412 17.10 8.71 0.08
CA ALA A 412 18.07 7.64 -0.03
C ALA A 412 18.73 7.33 1.33
N ASP A 413 19.13 8.36 2.09
CA ASP A 413 19.74 8.18 3.41
C ASP A 413 18.74 7.59 4.42
N HIS A 414 17.49 8.05 4.41
CA HIS A 414 16.41 7.49 5.23
C HIS A 414 16.17 6.00 4.96
N LEU A 415 16.22 5.60 3.68
CA LEU A 415 16.04 4.22 3.24
C LEU A 415 17.33 3.40 3.26
N ILE A 416 18.42 3.97 3.76
CA ILE A 416 19.74 3.33 3.85
C ILE A 416 20.21 2.86 2.46
N VAL A 417 19.99 3.68 1.43
CA VAL A 417 20.41 3.43 0.05
C VAL A 417 21.68 4.23 -0.23
N HIS A 418 22.82 3.53 -0.26
CA HIS A 418 24.11 4.17 -0.46
C HIS A 418 24.37 4.51 -1.93
N ARG A 419 23.99 3.65 -2.86
CA ARG A 419 24.22 3.83 -4.29
C ARG A 419 22.96 3.49 -5.09
N PHE A 420 22.54 4.39 -5.98
CA PHE A 420 21.30 4.26 -6.73
C PHE A 420 21.43 4.79 -8.16
N ALA A 421 20.50 4.40 -9.04
CA ALA A 421 20.33 5.00 -10.37
C ALA A 421 19.01 5.79 -10.39
N VAL A 422 18.85 6.68 -11.37
CA VAL A 422 17.61 7.47 -11.54
C VAL A 422 16.94 7.17 -12.89
N LEU A 423 15.62 7.05 -12.88
CA LEU A 423 14.80 6.88 -14.07
C LEU A 423 13.83 8.06 -14.18
N GLY A 424 14.07 8.93 -15.16
CA GLY A 424 13.23 10.08 -15.46
C GLY A 424 12.30 9.80 -16.64
N ILE A 425 10.99 9.76 -16.40
CA ILE A 425 9.99 9.56 -17.45
C ILE A 425 9.38 10.92 -17.82
N SER A 426 9.42 11.32 -19.09
CA SER A 426 8.76 12.56 -19.56
C SER A 426 9.17 13.80 -18.73
N GLY A 427 8.25 14.41 -17.99
CA GLY A 427 8.52 15.49 -17.03
C GLY A 427 9.46 15.15 -15.86
N GLY A 428 9.79 13.87 -15.66
CA GLY A 428 10.82 13.42 -14.72
C GLY A 428 12.26 13.62 -15.22
N ALA A 429 12.45 13.84 -16.52
CA ALA A 429 13.78 13.98 -17.13
C ALA A 429 14.61 15.16 -16.60
N PRO A 430 14.07 16.39 -16.41
CA PRO A 430 14.82 17.50 -15.84
C PRO A 430 15.39 17.18 -14.46
N TYR A 431 14.65 16.42 -13.66
CA TYR A 431 15.03 16.00 -12.31
C TYR A 431 16.09 14.89 -12.31
N ALA A 432 16.04 13.96 -13.27
CA ALA A 432 17.09 12.98 -13.49
C ALA A 432 18.42 13.65 -13.90
N LEU A 433 18.35 14.66 -14.80
CA LEU A 433 19.50 15.45 -15.22
C LEU A 433 20.05 16.31 -14.06
N ALA A 434 19.18 16.89 -13.24
CA ALA A 434 19.59 17.60 -12.03
C ALA A 434 20.30 16.69 -11.02
N CYS A 435 19.87 15.42 -10.91
CA CYS A 435 20.57 14.44 -10.10
C CYS A 435 21.95 14.13 -10.67
N LEU A 436 22.10 13.95 -11.99
CA LEU A 436 23.41 13.77 -12.63
C LEU A 436 24.32 14.98 -12.44
N HIS A 437 23.78 16.20 -12.46
CA HIS A 437 24.52 17.42 -12.23
C HIS A 437 25.02 17.53 -10.78
N SER A 438 24.16 17.26 -9.80
CA SER A 438 24.38 17.65 -8.41
C SER A 438 24.81 16.51 -7.48
N ILE A 439 24.51 15.26 -7.81
CA ILE A 439 24.80 14.11 -6.94
C ILE A 439 26.18 13.53 -7.29
N PRO A 440 27.07 13.34 -6.30
CA PRO A 440 28.39 12.77 -6.54
C PRO A 440 28.33 11.36 -7.16
N ALA A 441 29.24 11.07 -8.10
CA ALA A 441 29.35 9.78 -8.78
C ALA A 441 29.42 8.54 -7.86
N PRO A 442 30.00 8.59 -6.64
CA PRO A 442 29.92 7.46 -5.71
C PRO A 442 28.50 7.10 -5.25
N ARG A 443 27.59 8.08 -5.20
CA ARG A 443 26.17 7.89 -4.82
C ARG A 443 25.30 7.54 -6.02
N LEU A 444 25.60 8.10 -7.19
CA LEU A 444 24.79 7.94 -8.39
C LEU A 444 25.43 7.00 -9.41
N ALA A 445 24.83 5.82 -9.59
CA ALA A 445 25.26 4.79 -10.54
C ALA A 445 25.04 5.19 -12.00
N GLY A 446 24.08 6.06 -12.29
CA GLY A 446 23.75 6.59 -13.63
C GLY A 446 22.27 6.96 -13.75
N ALA A 447 21.84 7.32 -14.96
CA ALA A 447 20.47 7.71 -15.25
C ALA A 447 19.94 7.13 -16.57
N ALA A 448 18.64 6.81 -16.59
CA ALA A 448 17.90 6.60 -17.82
C ALA A 448 16.80 7.67 -17.95
N ILE A 449 16.60 8.16 -19.17
CA ILE A 449 15.52 9.08 -19.52
C ILE A 449 14.65 8.38 -20.55
N VAL A 450 13.33 8.39 -20.36
CA VAL A 450 12.37 7.80 -21.31
C VAL A 450 11.36 8.86 -21.75
N SER A 451 11.30 9.12 -23.06
CA SER A 451 10.43 10.14 -23.67
C SER A 451 10.57 11.51 -22.98
N GLY A 452 11.78 11.86 -22.57
CA GLY A 452 12.06 12.91 -21.59
C GLY A 452 11.90 14.33 -22.12
N MET A 453 11.47 15.24 -21.26
CA MET A 453 11.43 16.67 -21.54
C MET A 453 12.80 17.33 -21.33
N PHE A 454 13.22 18.18 -22.26
CA PHE A 454 14.47 18.94 -22.23
C PHE A 454 14.20 20.46 -22.21
N PRO A 455 15.22 21.33 -22.03
CA PRO A 455 15.03 22.77 -21.93
C PRO A 455 14.29 23.32 -23.16
N SER A 456 13.38 24.27 -22.92
CA SER A 456 12.50 24.82 -23.96
C SER A 456 13.26 25.57 -25.08
N GLU A 457 14.50 25.95 -24.80
CA GLU A 457 15.45 26.59 -25.74
C GLU A 457 15.81 25.67 -26.92
N LEU A 458 15.71 24.34 -26.76
CA LEU A 458 15.88 23.36 -27.85
C LEU A 458 14.69 23.31 -28.81
N GLY A 459 13.69 24.17 -28.60
CA GLY A 459 12.54 24.32 -29.48
C GLY A 459 11.39 23.41 -29.14
N LEU A 460 10.18 23.99 -29.14
CA LEU A 460 8.92 23.27 -28.89
C LEU A 460 8.20 22.89 -30.20
N SER A 461 8.90 22.96 -31.34
CA SER A 461 8.33 22.65 -32.65
C SER A 461 8.02 21.15 -32.72
N GLY A 462 6.80 20.79 -33.12
CA GLY A 462 6.32 19.40 -33.14
C GLY A 462 5.56 18.96 -31.88
N MET A 463 5.59 19.73 -30.79
CA MET A 463 4.71 19.49 -29.64
C MET A 463 3.26 19.85 -29.96
N MET A 464 2.33 19.18 -29.28
CA MET A 464 0.92 19.60 -29.24
C MET A 464 0.79 21.09 -28.85
N LEU A 465 -0.15 21.80 -29.49
CA LEU A 465 -0.34 23.25 -29.31
C LEU A 465 -0.54 23.65 -27.85
N MET A 466 -1.30 22.87 -27.08
CA MET A 466 -1.55 23.17 -25.67
C MET A 466 -0.28 23.10 -24.82
N ASN A 467 0.59 22.10 -25.06
CA ASN A 467 1.89 22.01 -24.36
C ASN A 467 2.77 23.22 -24.69
N ARG A 468 2.77 23.65 -25.96
CA ARG A 468 3.53 24.84 -26.39
C ARG A 468 3.05 26.11 -25.68
N LEU A 469 1.74 26.30 -25.56
CA LEU A 469 1.17 27.47 -24.86
C LEU A 469 1.48 27.41 -23.36
N LEU A 470 1.30 26.23 -22.75
CA LEU A 470 1.57 25.98 -21.34
C LEU A 470 2.98 26.43 -20.95
N PHE A 471 4.02 25.94 -21.64
CA PHE A 471 5.41 26.23 -21.28
C PHE A 471 5.87 27.66 -21.58
N ASN A 472 5.22 28.35 -22.53
CA ASN A 472 5.53 29.75 -22.80
C ASN A 472 4.83 30.72 -21.82
N ILE A 473 3.66 30.37 -21.28
CA ILE A 473 2.88 31.24 -20.39
C ILE A 473 3.24 31.00 -18.91
N ALA A 474 3.48 29.75 -18.52
CA ALA A 474 3.72 29.37 -17.12
C ALA A 474 4.87 30.12 -16.43
N PRO A 475 6.01 30.44 -17.10
CA PRO A 475 7.09 31.21 -16.49
C PRO A 475 6.65 32.59 -15.98
N TRP A 476 5.70 33.21 -16.68
CA TRP A 476 5.22 34.58 -16.41
C TRP A 476 4.00 34.61 -15.50
N SER A 477 3.14 33.59 -15.55
CA SER A 477 1.90 33.55 -14.76
C SER A 477 1.54 32.12 -14.31
N PRO A 478 2.24 31.56 -13.30
CA PRO A 478 1.88 30.26 -12.76
C PRO A 478 0.49 30.26 -12.11
N GLY A 479 0.02 31.38 -11.56
CA GLY A 479 -1.34 31.47 -11.00
C GLY A 479 -2.45 31.33 -12.04
N LEU A 480 -2.24 31.82 -13.27
CA LEU A 480 -3.19 31.60 -14.37
C LEU A 480 -3.21 30.13 -14.79
N ILE A 481 -2.02 29.50 -14.88
CA ILE A 481 -1.92 28.07 -15.19
C ILE A 481 -2.57 27.22 -14.11
N GLU A 482 -2.43 27.59 -12.83
CA GLU A 482 -3.10 26.92 -11.73
C GLU A 482 -4.62 26.97 -11.91
N LEU A 483 -5.19 28.13 -12.21
CA LEU A 483 -6.63 28.28 -12.44
C LEU A 483 -7.13 27.45 -13.64
N ILE A 484 -6.38 27.46 -14.76
CA ILE A 484 -6.73 26.69 -15.96
C ILE A 484 -6.64 25.20 -15.68
N ALA A 485 -5.53 24.74 -15.11
CA ALA A 485 -5.32 23.32 -14.78
C ALA A 485 -6.36 22.83 -13.77
N ASP A 486 -6.77 23.68 -12.83
CA ASP A 486 -7.84 23.36 -11.88
C ASP A 486 -9.19 23.16 -12.57
N TRP A 487 -9.50 24.02 -13.53
CA TRP A 487 -10.74 23.95 -14.28
C TRP A 487 -10.78 22.75 -15.23
N GLU A 488 -9.67 22.46 -15.94
CA GLU A 488 -9.61 21.38 -16.93
C GLU A 488 -9.46 19.99 -16.32
N VAL A 489 -8.54 19.83 -15.36
CA VAL A 489 -8.16 18.50 -14.84
C VAL A 489 -8.34 18.42 -13.34
N GLY A 490 -7.96 19.45 -12.57
CA GLY A 490 -7.95 19.40 -11.11
C GLY A 490 -9.32 19.09 -10.51
N LYS A 491 -10.39 19.75 -10.99
CA LYS A 491 -11.77 19.47 -10.56
C LYS A 491 -12.22 18.06 -10.90
N LEU A 492 -11.89 17.55 -12.10
CA LEU A 492 -12.22 16.18 -12.50
C LEU A 492 -11.44 15.14 -11.67
N ALA A 493 -10.17 15.44 -11.38
CA ALA A 493 -9.28 14.59 -10.59
C ALA A 493 -9.75 14.47 -9.14
N ARG A 494 -10.29 15.57 -8.58
CA ARG A 494 -10.87 15.61 -7.22
C ARG A 494 -12.37 15.29 -7.18
N ASP A 495 -13.02 15.09 -8.33
CA ASP A 495 -14.42 14.63 -8.40
C ASP A 495 -14.46 13.15 -8.03
N SER A 496 -14.88 12.90 -6.78
CA SER A 496 -15.12 11.56 -6.25
C SER A 496 -16.53 11.05 -6.53
N GLU A 497 -17.46 11.92 -6.96
CA GLU A 497 -18.85 11.54 -7.25
C GLU A 497 -18.98 10.94 -8.65
N HIS A 498 -18.18 11.44 -9.59
CA HIS A 498 -18.19 11.05 -10.99
C HIS A 498 -16.80 10.64 -11.47
N PRO A 499 -16.22 9.56 -10.91
CA PRO A 499 -14.86 9.17 -11.25
C PRO A 499 -14.65 8.83 -12.73
N GLU A 500 -15.72 8.41 -13.41
CA GLU A 500 -15.78 8.12 -14.84
C GLU A 500 -15.47 9.34 -15.73
N ARG A 501 -15.68 10.57 -15.23
CA ARG A 501 -15.44 11.78 -16.04
C ARG A 501 -13.96 12.01 -16.30
N LEU A 502 -13.11 11.74 -15.31
CA LEU A 502 -11.67 11.79 -15.52
C LEU A 502 -11.23 10.72 -16.52
N ALA A 503 -11.72 9.49 -16.35
CA ALA A 503 -11.44 8.39 -17.26
C ALA A 503 -11.80 8.73 -18.71
N GLN A 504 -13.00 9.30 -18.89
CA GLN A 504 -13.46 9.74 -20.21
C GLN A 504 -12.62 10.89 -20.77
N ALA A 505 -12.28 11.89 -19.96
CA ALA A 505 -11.40 12.99 -20.38
C ALA A 505 -10.01 12.49 -20.78
N THR A 506 -9.44 11.55 -20.01
CA THR A 506 -8.16 10.89 -20.34
C THR A 506 -8.29 10.10 -21.64
N ALA A 507 -9.31 9.28 -21.80
CA ALA A 507 -9.55 8.51 -23.03
C ALA A 507 -9.72 9.43 -24.26
N ASP A 508 -10.47 10.52 -24.13
CA ASP A 508 -10.69 11.50 -25.20
C ASP A 508 -9.40 12.23 -25.58
N ALA A 509 -8.56 12.58 -24.62
CA ALA A 509 -7.25 13.19 -24.86
C ALA A 509 -6.30 12.27 -25.64
N PHE A 510 -6.48 10.95 -25.55
CA PHE A 510 -5.64 9.97 -26.25
C PHE A 510 -6.11 9.66 -27.68
N LYS A 511 -7.36 9.99 -28.06
CA LYS A 511 -7.87 9.75 -29.43
C LYS A 511 -7.07 10.45 -30.53
N SER A 512 -6.41 11.56 -30.19
CA SER A 512 -5.58 12.34 -31.12
C SER A 512 -4.10 11.91 -31.14
N ARG A 513 -3.72 10.92 -30.30
CA ARG A 513 -2.34 10.40 -30.22
C ARG A 513 -2.10 9.29 -31.24
N PRO A 514 -0.83 8.95 -31.56
CA PRO A 514 -0.50 7.82 -32.42
C PRO A 514 -1.19 6.53 -32.00
N VAL A 515 -1.47 5.65 -32.97
CA VAL A 515 -2.20 4.39 -32.75
C VAL A 515 -1.50 3.52 -31.71
N GLU A 516 -0.17 3.57 -31.66
CA GLU A 516 0.64 2.79 -30.71
C GLU A 516 0.37 3.20 -29.26
N ASP A 517 0.18 4.50 -29.00
CA ASP A 517 -0.20 5.00 -27.68
C ASP A 517 -1.62 4.59 -27.32
N GLN A 518 -2.54 4.59 -28.29
CA GLN A 518 -3.91 4.15 -28.08
C GLN A 518 -3.97 2.65 -27.74
N GLU A 519 -3.26 1.82 -28.51
CA GLU A 519 -3.15 0.38 -28.24
C GLU A 519 -2.51 0.09 -26.90
N ALA A 520 -1.40 0.77 -26.57
CA ALA A 520 -0.74 0.61 -25.27
C ALA A 520 -1.63 1.01 -24.09
N LEU A 521 -2.48 2.03 -24.27
CA LEU A 521 -3.40 2.50 -23.26
C LEU A 521 -4.48 1.46 -22.92
N TYR A 522 -5.00 0.77 -23.94
CA TYR A 522 -6.09 -0.21 -23.81
C TYR A 522 -5.61 -1.67 -23.71
N ALA A 523 -4.32 -1.93 -23.88
CA ALA A 523 -3.73 -3.24 -23.61
C ALA A 523 -3.95 -3.68 -22.15
N ASP A 524 -3.88 -4.99 -21.92
CA ASP A 524 -4.05 -5.61 -20.59
C ASP A 524 -5.29 -5.09 -19.83
N ASP A 525 -6.42 -5.06 -20.53
CA ASP A 525 -7.69 -4.59 -20.00
C ASP A 525 -7.62 -3.13 -19.50
N GLY A 526 -6.86 -2.25 -20.17
CA GLY A 526 -6.74 -0.84 -19.80
C GLY A 526 -5.92 -0.58 -18.54
N LYS A 527 -4.97 -1.45 -18.21
CA LYS A 527 -4.10 -1.31 -17.03
C LYS A 527 -3.36 0.03 -16.99
N ILE A 528 -2.81 0.47 -18.12
CA ILE A 528 -2.08 1.75 -18.22
C ILE A 528 -3.03 2.93 -18.09
N LEU A 529 -4.24 2.85 -18.66
CA LEU A 529 -5.26 3.89 -18.50
C LEU A 529 -5.58 4.13 -17.02
N ARG A 530 -5.93 3.05 -16.28
CA ARG A 530 -6.21 3.13 -14.84
C ARG A 530 -5.04 3.67 -14.04
N LEU A 531 -3.82 3.29 -14.41
CA LEU A 531 -2.61 3.79 -13.77
C LEU A 531 -2.45 5.31 -13.94
N LEU A 532 -2.60 5.81 -15.17
CA LEU A 532 -2.50 7.25 -15.47
C LEU A 532 -3.61 8.04 -14.79
N GLU A 533 -4.83 7.51 -14.74
CA GLU A 533 -5.95 8.10 -14.01
C GLU A 533 -5.62 8.21 -12.52
N GLN A 534 -5.16 7.12 -11.91
CA GLN A 534 -4.81 7.08 -10.49
C GLN A 534 -3.66 8.04 -10.17
N SER A 535 -2.62 8.04 -11.01
CA SER A 535 -1.49 8.96 -10.92
C SER A 535 -1.94 10.41 -11.01
N THR A 536 -2.84 10.73 -11.95
CA THR A 536 -3.41 12.08 -12.11
C THR A 536 -4.27 12.48 -10.91
N ARG A 537 -5.09 11.57 -10.37
CA ARG A 537 -5.88 11.85 -9.15
C ARG A 537 -5.00 12.19 -7.97
N GLU A 538 -3.96 11.39 -7.74
CA GLU A 538 -3.02 11.64 -6.68
C GLU A 538 -2.27 12.96 -6.94
N ALA A 539 -1.83 13.20 -8.18
CA ALA A 539 -1.14 14.44 -8.56
C ALA A 539 -1.92 15.70 -8.17
N PHE A 540 -3.23 15.72 -8.43
CA PHE A 540 -4.10 16.88 -8.18
C PHE A 540 -4.85 16.80 -6.84
N ARG A 541 -4.54 15.82 -5.98
CA ARG A 541 -5.27 15.52 -4.74
C ARG A 541 -5.54 16.75 -3.88
N GLU A 542 -4.50 17.54 -3.60
CA GLU A 542 -4.59 18.71 -2.73
C GLU A 542 -4.86 20.00 -3.51
N SER A 543 -4.19 20.20 -4.65
CA SER A 543 -4.35 21.41 -5.47
C SER A 543 -3.75 21.22 -6.87
N SER A 544 -3.99 22.21 -7.75
CA SER A 544 -3.36 22.30 -9.07
C SER A 544 -2.05 23.10 -9.05
N ARG A 545 -1.63 23.58 -7.87
CA ARG A 545 -0.48 24.46 -7.68
C ARG A 545 0.85 23.78 -8.02
N GLY A 546 1.01 22.50 -7.65
CA GLY A 546 2.20 21.71 -7.99
C GLY A 546 2.41 21.61 -9.49
N PHE A 547 1.34 21.29 -10.23
CA PHE A 547 1.35 21.25 -11.69
C PHE A 547 1.74 22.58 -12.33
N ALA A 548 1.10 23.67 -11.90
CA ALA A 548 1.40 25.00 -12.41
C ALA A 548 2.86 25.41 -12.14
N TRP A 549 3.41 25.03 -10.98
CA TRP A 549 4.79 25.31 -10.65
C TRP A 549 5.79 24.50 -11.49
N GLU A 550 5.51 23.22 -11.80
CA GLU A 550 6.33 22.44 -12.73
C GLU A 550 6.34 23.05 -14.13
N ALA A 551 5.17 23.43 -14.65
CA ALA A 551 5.06 24.06 -15.97
C ALA A 551 5.92 25.34 -16.03
N LYS A 552 5.94 26.13 -14.94
CA LYS A 552 6.82 27.28 -14.79
C LYS A 552 8.29 26.88 -14.84
N LEU A 553 8.67 25.83 -14.10
CA LEU A 553 10.07 25.38 -14.06
C LEU A 553 10.57 24.90 -15.41
N PHE A 554 9.73 24.20 -16.18
CA PHE A 554 10.13 23.67 -17.48
C PHE A 554 10.36 24.76 -18.52
N GLY A 555 9.60 25.87 -18.47
CA GLY A 555 9.80 27.04 -19.32
C GLY A 555 10.76 28.10 -18.76
N SER A 556 11.41 27.84 -17.62
CA SER A 556 12.38 28.74 -16.99
C SER A 556 13.79 28.16 -17.10
N PRO A 557 14.87 28.96 -16.94
CA PRO A 557 16.21 28.42 -16.85
C PRO A 557 16.36 27.41 -15.70
N TRP A 558 16.95 26.25 -15.97
CA TRP A 558 17.03 25.15 -14.99
C TRP A 558 18.12 25.33 -13.92
N GLY A 559 19.00 26.33 -14.10
CA GLY A 559 20.13 26.60 -13.23
C GLY A 559 21.42 25.84 -13.61
N PHE A 560 21.37 25.03 -14.67
CA PHE A 560 22.52 24.40 -15.32
C PHE A 560 22.21 24.25 -16.82
N GLU A 561 23.24 24.19 -17.67
CA GLU A 561 23.08 23.92 -19.10
C GLU A 561 23.38 22.46 -19.43
N LEU A 562 22.76 21.90 -20.47
CA LEU A 562 23.01 20.50 -20.85
C LEU A 562 24.48 20.22 -21.22
N LYS A 563 25.18 21.22 -21.76
CA LYS A 563 26.60 21.13 -22.09
C LYS A 563 27.53 21.04 -20.87
N ASP A 564 27.03 21.39 -19.69
CA ASP A 564 27.79 21.29 -18.44
C ASP A 564 27.82 19.84 -17.91
N LEU A 565 26.97 18.97 -18.46
CA LEU A 565 26.91 17.57 -18.10
C LEU A 565 27.97 16.75 -18.87
N VAL A 566 28.95 16.26 -18.14
CA VAL A 566 29.95 15.30 -18.64
C VAL A 566 29.77 13.98 -17.91
N VAL A 567 29.29 12.97 -18.61
CA VAL A 567 29.01 11.64 -18.06
C VAL A 567 29.92 10.59 -18.70
N GLN A 568 30.26 9.55 -17.94
CA GLN A 568 30.97 8.41 -18.51
C GLN A 568 30.06 7.65 -19.46
N LYS A 569 30.63 7.01 -20.48
CA LYS A 569 29.89 6.20 -21.45
C LYS A 569 29.04 5.14 -20.72
N GLY A 570 27.76 5.05 -21.07
CA GLY A 570 26.82 4.11 -20.46
C GLY A 570 26.24 4.56 -19.11
N LYS A 571 26.55 5.78 -18.64
CA LYS A 571 25.99 6.34 -17.40
C LYS A 571 24.79 7.27 -17.62
N LEU A 572 24.49 7.63 -18.86
CA LEU A 572 23.23 8.27 -19.26
C LEU A 572 22.73 7.65 -20.57
N VAL A 573 21.54 7.07 -20.54
CA VAL A 573 20.86 6.57 -21.74
C VAL A 573 19.52 7.28 -21.90
N ILE A 574 19.32 7.92 -23.04
CA ILE A 574 18.10 8.61 -23.44
C ILE A 574 17.35 7.69 -24.40
N TRP A 575 16.24 7.13 -23.95
CA TRP A 575 15.30 6.36 -24.76
C TRP A 575 14.22 7.30 -25.27
N HIS A 576 14.04 7.38 -26.58
CA HIS A 576 13.04 8.28 -27.16
C HIS A 576 12.25 7.59 -28.27
N ALA A 577 10.93 7.84 -28.28
CA ALA A 577 10.02 7.28 -29.26
C ALA A 577 10.07 8.07 -30.57
N GLY A 578 10.11 7.37 -31.71
CA GLY A 578 10.16 8.01 -33.03
C GLY A 578 8.84 8.69 -33.42
N LYS A 579 7.71 8.24 -32.86
CA LYS A 579 6.38 8.81 -33.11
C LYS A 579 5.88 9.70 -31.96
N ASP A 580 6.76 10.13 -31.06
CA ASP A 580 6.38 10.95 -29.93
C ASP A 580 5.89 12.35 -30.36
N VAL A 581 4.62 12.64 -30.07
CA VAL A 581 3.97 13.95 -30.34
C VAL A 581 3.85 14.83 -29.08
N ASN A 582 4.18 14.28 -27.91
CA ASN A 582 4.19 15.01 -26.65
C ASN A 582 5.54 15.70 -26.46
N VAL A 583 6.64 14.98 -26.73
CA VAL A 583 8.00 15.50 -26.76
C VAL A 583 8.68 15.14 -28.08
N PRO A 584 8.99 16.11 -28.96
CA PRO A 584 9.53 15.86 -30.29
C PRO A 584 10.89 15.14 -30.22
N LEU A 585 11.11 14.18 -31.11
CA LEU A 585 12.39 13.47 -31.22
C LEU A 585 13.59 14.41 -31.37
N GLN A 586 13.44 15.49 -32.15
CA GLN A 586 14.49 16.49 -32.37
C GLN A 586 15.04 17.03 -31.04
N MET A 587 14.18 17.24 -30.04
CA MET A 587 14.59 17.75 -28.74
C MET A 587 15.54 16.78 -28.02
N ALA A 588 15.28 15.47 -28.12
CA ALA A 588 16.14 14.45 -27.55
C ALA A 588 17.45 14.28 -28.35
N GLU A 589 17.40 14.42 -29.68
CA GLU A 589 18.59 14.42 -30.55
C GLU A 589 19.53 15.57 -30.19
N GLU A 590 19.01 16.79 -30.10
CA GLU A 590 19.79 17.97 -29.72
C GLU A 590 20.34 17.83 -28.30
N ALA A 591 19.53 17.41 -27.33
CA ALA A 591 19.99 17.16 -25.96
C ALA A 591 21.13 16.14 -25.88
N ALA A 592 21.04 15.03 -26.63
CA ALA A 592 22.08 14.02 -26.67
C ALA A 592 23.39 14.54 -27.30
N THR A 593 23.33 15.48 -28.25
CA THR A 593 24.53 16.12 -28.81
C THR A 593 25.19 17.10 -27.85
N MET A 594 24.42 17.74 -26.97
CA MET A 594 24.95 18.70 -25.99
C MET A 594 25.57 18.01 -24.78
N ILE A 595 25.02 16.88 -24.32
CA ILE A 595 25.49 16.17 -23.14
C ILE A 595 26.66 15.25 -23.51
N GLN A 596 27.86 15.56 -23.04
CA GLN A 596 29.04 14.76 -23.36
C GLN A 596 28.94 13.36 -22.72
N GLY A 597 28.92 12.33 -23.55
CA GLY A 597 28.89 10.92 -23.12
C GLY A 597 27.49 10.30 -23.01
N ALA A 598 26.43 11.07 -23.30
CA ALA A 598 25.07 10.56 -23.40
C ALA A 598 24.92 9.58 -24.58
N GLU A 599 24.12 8.53 -24.38
CA GLU A 599 23.71 7.61 -25.44
C GLU A 599 22.24 7.84 -25.78
N LEU A 600 21.91 8.05 -27.06
CA LEU A 600 20.53 8.16 -27.54
C LEU A 600 20.10 6.84 -28.20
N ARG A 601 18.98 6.29 -27.73
CA ARG A 601 18.29 5.12 -28.29
C ARG A 601 16.93 5.54 -28.81
N VAL A 602 16.80 5.61 -30.13
CA VAL A 602 15.54 5.95 -30.79
C VAL A 602 14.78 4.67 -31.14
N VAL A 603 13.59 4.52 -30.58
CA VAL A 603 12.68 3.40 -30.87
C VAL A 603 11.63 3.88 -31.86
N ARG A 604 11.88 3.65 -33.15
CA ARG A 604 11.16 4.31 -34.26
C ARG A 604 9.69 3.92 -34.36
N GLU A 605 9.37 2.71 -33.94
CA GLU A 605 8.04 2.13 -34.03
C GLU A 605 7.11 2.59 -32.92
N GLU A 606 7.65 3.03 -31.78
CA GLU A 606 6.89 3.40 -30.58
C GLU A 606 6.53 4.90 -30.54
N ALA A 607 5.49 5.21 -29.77
CA ALA A 607 5.03 6.53 -29.36
C ALA A 607 5.26 6.72 -27.84
N HIS A 608 4.78 7.84 -27.27
CA HIS A 608 5.17 8.31 -25.95
C HIS A 608 4.92 7.30 -24.83
N ILE A 609 3.69 6.78 -24.74
CA ILE A 609 3.23 5.82 -23.73
C ILE A 609 3.57 4.40 -24.13
N SER A 610 3.55 4.08 -25.42
CA SER A 610 3.88 2.74 -25.90
C SER A 610 5.36 2.40 -25.63
N LEU A 611 6.28 3.37 -25.69
CA LEU A 611 7.67 3.18 -25.25
C LEU A 611 7.75 2.86 -23.74
N ILE A 612 7.06 3.64 -22.91
CA ILE A 612 7.08 3.48 -21.44
C ILE A 612 6.52 2.12 -21.03
N SER A 613 5.49 1.63 -21.72
CA SER A 613 4.82 0.38 -21.37
C SER A 613 5.46 -0.87 -21.99
N ARG A 614 5.89 -0.81 -23.26
CA ARG A 614 6.33 -1.97 -24.04
C ARG A 614 7.85 -2.20 -24.04
N ARG A 615 8.65 -1.24 -23.54
CA ARG A 615 10.12 -1.32 -23.50
C ARG A 615 10.70 -1.12 -22.10
N ILE A 616 9.87 -1.14 -21.06
CA ILE A 616 10.34 -0.93 -19.69
C ILE A 616 11.34 -2.00 -19.24
N GLU A 617 11.20 -3.23 -19.73
CA GLU A 617 12.16 -4.32 -19.50
C GLU A 617 13.57 -3.93 -19.93
N GLU A 618 13.74 -3.46 -21.17
CA GLU A 618 15.04 -3.06 -21.71
C GLU A 618 15.64 -1.86 -20.97
N VAL A 619 14.79 -0.93 -20.53
CA VAL A 619 15.21 0.22 -19.71
C VAL A 619 15.72 -0.24 -18.35
N VAL A 620 15.02 -1.17 -17.70
CA VAL A 620 15.43 -1.73 -16.40
C VAL A 620 16.70 -2.58 -16.54
N ASP A 621 16.85 -3.36 -17.61
CA ASP A 621 18.09 -4.08 -17.93
C ASP A 621 19.29 -3.13 -18.02
N GLN A 622 19.12 -2.06 -18.78
CA GLN A 622 20.15 -1.05 -18.98
C GLN A 622 20.53 -0.40 -17.63
N LEU A 623 19.54 -0.01 -16.81
CA LEU A 623 19.79 0.53 -15.47
C LEU A 623 20.48 -0.49 -14.55
N ALA A 624 20.14 -1.78 -14.64
CA ALA A 624 20.77 -2.84 -13.86
C ALA A 624 22.27 -2.96 -14.18
N GLU A 625 22.67 -2.79 -15.43
CA GLU A 625 24.08 -2.80 -15.86
C GLU A 625 24.90 -1.65 -15.27
N MET A 626 24.26 -0.51 -14.98
CA MET A 626 24.95 0.66 -14.38
C MET A 626 25.47 0.39 -12.96
N PHE A 627 24.92 -0.61 -12.26
CA PHE A 627 25.41 -1.02 -10.94
C PHE A 627 26.63 -1.93 -11.00
N ARG A 628 26.86 -2.61 -12.13
CA ARG A 628 28.00 -3.52 -12.35
C ARG A 628 29.28 -2.80 -12.75
N THR A 629 29.16 -1.54 -13.14
CA THR A 629 30.24 -0.64 -13.60
C THR A 629 30.47 0.48 -12.60
#